data_AF-A0AAV6AFV9-F1
#
_entry.id   AF-A0AAV6AFV9-F1
#
_cell.length_a   1.000
_cell.length_b   1.000
_cell.length_c   1.000
_cell.angle_alpha   90.00
_cell.angle_beta   90.00
_cell.angle_gamma   90.00
#
_symmetry.space_group_name_H-M   'P 1'
#
loop_
_entity.id
_entity.type
_entity.pdbx_description
1 polymer ?
#
loop_
_entity_poly.entity_id
_entity_poly.type
_entity_poly.pdbx_seq_one_letter_code
_entity_poly.pdbx_strand_id
1 'polypeptide(L)'
;MTAAPTPKDRSREAAKPPPAGSVEPQAARPTPIVPPQTIAGRALTLVIAIMTFLASLTVGAVSLVDEAADAWLSDIGREVTIEVRRQEGVPLDEEIAEAVALAQEFPGVGGARAVTDQETRALLEPWLGAGVDLEALPVPRLVVVTVSE
;
A
#
# COMPACT_ATOMS: atom_id res chain seq x y z
N MET A 1 -54.62 -75.33 64.14
CA MET A 1 -54.64 -76.21 62.95
C MET A 1 -55.20 -75.40 61.80
N THR A 2 -54.37 -75.22 60.76
CA THR A 2 -54.55 -74.64 59.42
C THR A 2 -55.96 -74.30 58.93
N ALA A 3 -56.16 -73.07 58.43
CA ALA A 3 -56.95 -72.77 57.23
C ALA A 3 -56.59 -71.37 56.66
N ALA A 4 -56.45 -71.29 55.34
CA ALA A 4 -55.88 -70.18 54.57
C ALA A 4 -56.75 -68.90 54.52
N PRO A 5 -56.17 -67.70 54.32
CA PRO A 5 -56.93 -66.47 54.18
C PRO A 5 -57.31 -66.17 52.72
N THR A 6 -58.58 -65.87 52.48
CA THR A 6 -59.06 -65.08 51.34
C THR A 6 -58.89 -63.58 51.63
N PRO A 7 -58.58 -62.78 50.61
CA PRO A 7 -59.28 -61.49 50.46
C PRO A 7 -59.44 -61.09 48.98
N LYS A 8 -60.19 -60.08 48.57
CA LYS A 8 -61.38 -59.38 49.04
C LYS A 8 -61.72 -58.46 47.85
N ASP A 9 -62.98 -58.48 47.43
CA ASP A 9 -63.54 -57.61 46.39
C ASP A 9 -63.18 -56.13 46.64
N ARG A 10 -62.60 -55.46 45.63
CA ARG A 10 -62.29 -54.02 45.67
C ARG A 10 -63.16 -53.28 44.68
N SER A 11 -64.25 -52.77 45.22
CA SER A 11 -65.12 -51.77 44.63
C SER A 11 -64.34 -50.51 44.19
N ARG A 12 -64.70 -50.07 42.98
CA ARG A 12 -64.62 -48.75 42.33
C ARG A 12 -64.24 -47.54 43.20
N GLU A 13 -63.17 -46.84 42.83
CA GLU A 13 -62.93 -45.44 43.20
C GLU A 13 -62.45 -44.66 41.96
N ALA A 14 -63.28 -43.72 41.50
CA ALA A 14 -62.97 -42.82 40.39
C ALA A 14 -62.07 -41.69 40.90
N ALA A 15 -60.77 -41.76 40.58
CA ALA A 15 -59.80 -40.74 40.96
C ALA A 15 -59.90 -39.49 40.06
N LYS A 16 -60.08 -38.35 40.73
CA LYS A 16 -60.17 -36.98 40.20
C LYS A 16 -58.86 -36.56 39.48
N PRO A 17 -58.92 -35.82 38.36
CA PRO A 17 -57.70 -35.43 37.63
C PRO A 17 -56.84 -34.45 38.45
N PRO A 18 -55.50 -34.51 38.34
CA PRO A 18 -54.57 -33.65 39.07
C PRO A 18 -54.65 -32.18 38.58
N PRO A 19 -54.38 -31.18 39.43
CA PRO A 19 -54.45 -29.79 39.06
C PRO A 19 -53.35 -29.42 38.06
N ALA A 20 -53.72 -28.66 37.03
CA ALA A 20 -52.79 -28.15 36.02
C ALA A 20 -51.75 -27.23 36.67
N GLY A 21 -50.51 -27.72 36.77
CA GLY A 21 -49.36 -26.89 37.07
C GLY A 21 -49.10 -25.96 35.88
N SER A 22 -49.09 -24.66 36.13
CA SER A 22 -48.67 -23.63 35.17
C SER A 22 -47.22 -23.86 34.77
N VAL A 23 -47.00 -24.37 33.56
CA VAL A 23 -45.67 -24.42 32.93
C VAL A 23 -45.42 -23.05 32.32
N GLU A 24 -44.67 -22.19 33.02
CA GLU A 24 -44.11 -21.00 32.38
C GLU A 24 -43.18 -21.43 31.23
N PRO A 25 -43.28 -20.80 30.04
CA PRO A 25 -42.37 -21.13 28.95
C PRO A 25 -40.98 -20.59 29.29
N GLN A 26 -40.10 -21.47 29.75
CA GLN A 26 -38.68 -21.18 29.85
C GLN A 26 -38.16 -20.94 28.42
N ALA A 27 -38.01 -19.67 28.05
CA ALA A 27 -37.44 -19.26 26.77
C ALA A 27 -36.09 -19.98 26.57
N ALA A 28 -36.03 -20.85 25.57
CA ALA A 28 -34.84 -21.60 25.22
C ALA A 28 -33.70 -20.61 24.91
N ARG A 29 -32.67 -20.61 25.76
CA ARG A 29 -31.46 -19.81 25.51
C ARG A 29 -30.83 -20.29 24.20
N PRO A 30 -30.51 -19.40 23.24
CA PRO A 30 -29.95 -19.82 21.97
C PRO A 30 -28.61 -20.52 22.21
N THR A 31 -28.57 -21.83 21.93
CA THR A 31 -27.35 -22.62 21.94
C THR A 31 -26.49 -22.25 20.74
N PRO A 32 -25.18 -21.97 20.91
CA PRO A 32 -24.30 -21.60 19.80
C PRO A 32 -24.27 -22.70 18.73
N ILE A 33 -24.50 -22.32 17.46
CA ILE A 33 -24.48 -23.21 16.29
C ILE A 33 -23.11 -23.87 16.07
N VAL A 34 -22.05 -23.34 16.68
CA VAL A 34 -20.69 -23.90 16.63
C VAL A 34 -20.24 -24.22 18.06
N PRO A 35 -19.90 -25.49 18.39
CA PRO A 35 -19.44 -25.82 19.74
C PRO A 35 -18.09 -25.12 20.00
N PRO A 36 -17.95 -24.34 21.09
CA PRO A 36 -16.80 -23.44 21.32
C PRO A 36 -15.47 -24.15 21.57
N GLN A 37 -15.46 -25.49 21.57
CA GLN A 37 -14.33 -26.34 21.96
C GLN A 37 -13.84 -27.25 20.80
N THR A 38 -14.34 -27.04 19.58
CA THR A 38 -13.95 -27.87 18.42
C THR A 38 -12.66 -27.38 17.78
N ILE A 39 -11.85 -28.31 17.25
CA ILE A 39 -10.62 -28.04 16.48
C ILE A 39 -10.89 -27.03 15.35
N ALA A 40 -12.11 -27.02 14.80
CA ALA A 40 -12.57 -26.06 13.80
C ALA A 40 -12.52 -24.59 14.28
N GLY A 41 -12.91 -24.30 15.53
CA GLY A 41 -12.84 -22.95 16.09
C GLY A 41 -11.40 -22.47 16.25
N ARG A 42 -10.52 -23.33 16.79
CA ARG A 42 -9.08 -23.03 16.92
C ARG A 42 -8.40 -22.87 15.55
N ALA A 43 -8.76 -23.70 14.58
CA ALA A 43 -8.26 -23.60 13.21
C ALA A 43 -8.70 -22.29 12.54
N LEU A 44 -9.96 -21.90 12.70
CA LEU A 44 -10.46 -20.63 12.15
C LEU A 44 -9.74 -19.43 12.78
N THR A 45 -9.56 -19.40 14.10
CA THR A 45 -8.80 -18.34 14.78
C THR A 45 -7.36 -18.28 14.28
N LEU A 46 -6.71 -19.44 14.09
CA LEU A 46 -5.35 -19.50 13.55
C LEU A 46 -5.26 -18.93 12.12
N VAL A 47 -6.22 -19.29 11.26
CA VAL A 47 -6.28 -18.77 9.88
C VAL A 47 -6.47 -17.26 9.88
N ILE A 48 -7.40 -16.73 10.68
CA ILE A 48 -7.61 -15.28 10.82
C ILE A 48 -6.30 -14.61 11.28
N ALA A 49 -5.64 -15.16 12.30
CA ALA A 49 -4.37 -14.61 12.79
C ALA A 49 -3.29 -14.57 11.69
N ILE A 50 -3.14 -15.63 10.89
CA ILE A 50 -2.19 -15.67 9.79
C ILE A 50 -2.56 -14.66 8.70
N MET A 51 -3.83 -14.63 8.28
CA MET A 51 -4.30 -13.71 7.23
C MET A 51 -4.17 -12.25 7.65
N THR A 52 -4.54 -11.93 8.89
CA THR A 52 -4.33 -10.59 9.46
C THR A 52 -2.86 -10.24 9.52
N PHE A 53 -2.00 -11.17 9.99
CA PHE A 53 -0.55 -10.96 10.02
C PHE A 53 0.02 -10.66 8.63
N LEU A 54 -0.33 -11.47 7.62
CA LEU A 54 0.09 -11.27 6.24
C LEU A 54 -0.43 -9.94 5.68
N ALA A 55 -1.70 -9.60 5.94
CA ALA A 55 -2.27 -8.32 5.51
C ALA A 55 -1.50 -7.14 6.11
N SER A 56 -1.19 -7.16 7.41
CA SER A 56 -0.37 -6.12 8.04
C SER A 56 1.06 -6.06 7.49
N LEU A 57 1.66 -7.21 7.16
CA LEU A 57 2.99 -7.26 6.55
C LEU A 57 2.98 -6.64 5.14
N THR A 58 1.96 -6.93 4.34
CA THR A 58 1.77 -6.33 3.01
C THR A 58 1.57 -4.83 3.11
N VAL A 59 0.72 -4.36 4.02
CA VAL A 59 0.51 -2.91 4.22
C VAL A 59 1.83 -2.23 4.58
N GLY A 60 2.59 -2.77 5.53
CA GLY A 60 3.90 -2.23 5.89
C GLY A 60 4.90 -2.23 4.74
N ALA A 61 4.97 -3.31 3.96
CA ALA A 61 5.87 -3.42 2.82
C ALA A 61 5.50 -2.44 1.70
N VAL A 62 4.21 -2.29 1.38
CA VAL A 62 3.73 -1.33 0.36
C VAL A 62 4.02 0.10 0.79
N SER A 63 3.80 0.45 2.07
CA SER A 63 4.13 1.79 2.58
C SER A 63 5.61 2.14 2.41
N LEU A 64 6.52 1.21 2.70
CA LEU A 64 7.96 1.43 2.48
C LEU A 64 8.31 1.63 1.00
N VAL A 65 7.64 0.91 0.09
CA VAL A 65 7.85 1.06 -1.34
C VAL A 65 7.29 2.38 -1.85
N ASP A 66 6.13 2.80 -1.35
CA ASP A 66 5.46 4.06 -1.69
C ASP A 66 6.35 5.25 -1.30
N GLU A 67 6.87 5.27 -0.07
CA GLU A 67 7.81 6.29 0.40
C GLU A 67 9.08 6.35 -0.45
N ALA A 68 9.62 5.19 -0.84
CA ALA A 68 10.81 5.12 -1.70
C ALA A 68 10.52 5.60 -3.12
N ALA A 69 9.34 5.29 -3.66
CA ALA A 69 8.90 5.73 -4.97
C ALA A 69 8.69 7.25 -5.00
N ASP A 70 8.07 7.82 -3.96
CA ASP A 70 7.88 9.27 -3.80
C ASP A 70 9.21 10.00 -3.69
N ALA A 71 10.15 9.48 -2.90
CA ALA A 71 11.50 10.05 -2.79
C ALA A 71 12.21 10.05 -4.15
N TRP A 72 12.16 8.94 -4.87
CA TRP A 72 12.77 8.83 -6.20
C TRP A 72 12.11 9.77 -7.22
N LEU A 73 10.78 9.89 -7.19
CA LEU A 73 10.03 10.78 -8.07
C LEU A 73 10.33 12.25 -7.77
N SER A 74 10.44 12.61 -6.48
CA SER A 74 10.88 13.94 -6.04
C SER A 74 12.28 14.26 -6.55
N ASP A 75 13.22 13.31 -6.49
CA ASP A 75 14.58 13.52 -6.99
C ASP A 75 14.62 13.71 -8.51
N ILE A 76 13.82 12.96 -9.29
CA ILE A 76 13.68 13.18 -10.74
C ILE A 76 13.01 14.53 -11.05
N GLY A 77 12.06 14.97 -10.22
CA GLY A 77 11.30 16.21 -10.43
C GLY A 77 12.08 17.50 -10.14
N ARG A 78 13.26 17.42 -9.52
CA ARG A 78 14.03 18.60 -9.07
C ARG A 78 15.03 19.12 -10.11
N GLU A 79 15.19 18.45 -11.24
CA GLU A 79 16.10 18.89 -12.31
C GLU A 79 15.32 19.18 -13.59
N VAL A 80 15.45 20.41 -14.08
CA VAL A 80 14.87 20.86 -15.35
C VAL A 80 16.00 21.19 -16.30
N THR A 81 15.92 20.67 -17.53
CA THR A 81 16.92 20.93 -18.57
C THR A 81 16.37 21.93 -19.58
N ILE A 82 17.11 23.02 -19.79
CA ILE A 82 16.86 23.97 -20.87
C ILE A 82 17.80 23.62 -22.04
N GLU A 83 17.22 23.40 -23.22
CA GLU A 83 17.96 23.13 -24.46
C GLU A 83 18.10 24.42 -25.28
N VAL A 84 19.33 24.89 -25.43
CA VAL A 84 19.67 26.02 -26.30
C VAL A 84 20.12 25.47 -27.65
N ARG A 85 19.30 25.69 -28.67
CA ARG A 85 19.58 25.27 -30.05
C ARG A 85 20.45 26.30 -30.75
N ARG A 86 21.49 25.83 -31.43
CA ARG A 86 22.35 26.68 -32.25
C ARG A 86 21.54 27.29 -33.41
N GLN A 87 21.38 28.61 -33.42
CA GLN A 87 20.86 29.37 -34.56
C GLN A 87 22.00 30.01 -35.36
N GLU A 88 21.83 30.09 -36.68
CA GLU A 88 22.84 30.70 -37.55
C GLU A 88 22.93 32.21 -37.30
N GLY A 89 24.14 32.71 -37.02
CA GLY A 89 24.41 34.15 -36.89
C GLY A 89 24.25 34.73 -35.49
N VAL A 90 23.93 33.93 -34.46
CA VAL A 90 23.86 34.37 -33.06
C VAL A 90 24.97 33.71 -32.22
N PRO A 91 25.73 34.47 -31.40
CA PRO A 91 26.72 33.89 -30.50
C PRO A 91 26.04 33.04 -29.41
N LEU A 92 26.30 31.74 -29.46
CA LEU A 92 25.67 30.75 -28.56
C LEU A 92 26.01 30.96 -27.07
N ASP A 93 27.19 31.49 -26.77
CA ASP A 93 27.60 31.77 -25.39
C ASP A 93 26.77 32.87 -24.72
N GLU A 94 26.32 33.86 -25.50
CA GLU A 94 25.44 34.93 -25.01
C GLU A 94 24.04 34.37 -24.73
N GLU A 95 23.49 33.54 -25.61
CA GLU A 95 22.19 32.87 -25.40
C GLU A 95 22.21 31.96 -24.17
N ILE A 96 23.30 31.22 -23.94
CA ILE A 96 23.46 30.37 -22.75
C ILE A 96 23.49 31.23 -21.49
N ALA A 97 24.27 32.33 -21.50
CA ALA A 97 24.37 33.22 -20.35
C ALA A 97 23.02 33.86 -20.02
N GLU A 98 22.28 34.30 -21.03
CA GLU A 98 20.92 34.83 -20.90
C GLU A 98 19.96 33.77 -20.34
N ALA A 99 19.99 32.54 -20.86
CA ALA A 99 19.15 31.44 -20.38
C ALA A 99 19.43 31.10 -18.90
N VAL A 100 20.70 31.09 -18.50
CA VAL A 100 21.10 30.89 -17.10
C VAL A 100 20.60 32.03 -16.21
N ALA A 101 20.79 33.28 -16.62
CA ALA A 101 20.33 34.44 -15.87
C ALA A 101 18.81 34.44 -15.70
N LEU A 102 18.07 34.22 -16.78
CA LEU A 102 16.61 34.15 -16.77
C LEU A 102 16.10 33.01 -15.88
N ALA A 103 16.73 31.83 -15.93
CA ALA A 103 16.35 30.71 -15.08
C ALA A 103 16.52 31.03 -13.59
N GLN A 104 17.58 31.76 -13.21
CA GLN A 104 17.83 32.14 -11.81
C GLN A 104 16.84 33.17 -11.25
N GLU A 105 16.14 33.90 -12.12
CA GLU A 105 15.12 34.87 -11.71
C GLU A 105 13.80 34.22 -11.29
N PHE A 106 13.58 32.95 -11.63
CA PHE A 106 12.34 32.25 -11.29
C PHE A 106 12.28 31.84 -9.81
N PRO A 107 11.15 32.10 -9.12
CA PRO A 107 10.96 31.65 -7.75
C PRO A 107 10.95 30.11 -7.69
N GLY A 108 11.66 29.56 -6.70
CA GLY A 108 11.82 28.10 -6.55
C GLY A 108 13.02 27.52 -7.28
N VAL A 109 13.85 28.31 -7.97
CA VAL A 109 15.11 27.83 -8.54
C VAL A 109 16.22 27.86 -7.48
N GLY A 110 16.78 26.70 -7.17
CA GLY A 110 17.93 26.55 -6.27
C GLY A 110 19.27 26.83 -6.96
N GLY A 111 19.31 26.72 -8.29
CA GLY A 111 20.46 27.08 -9.10
C GLY A 111 20.26 26.78 -10.59
N ALA A 112 21.02 27.46 -11.44
CA ALA A 112 21.09 27.15 -12.87
C ALA A 112 22.54 27.21 -13.34
N ARG A 113 22.97 26.20 -14.12
CA ARG A 113 24.33 26.12 -14.67
C ARG A 113 24.33 25.59 -16.09
N ALA A 114 25.22 26.11 -16.93
CA ALA A 114 25.48 25.53 -18.24
C ALA A 114 26.33 24.25 -18.13
N VAL A 115 26.02 23.25 -18.95
CA VAL A 115 26.82 22.03 -19.12
C VAL A 115 27.98 22.33 -20.05
N THR A 116 29.21 22.10 -19.62
CA THR A 116 30.42 22.36 -20.39
C THR A 116 30.57 21.37 -21.55
N ASP A 117 31.34 21.72 -22.59
CA ASP A 117 31.61 20.79 -23.70
C ASP A 117 32.33 19.52 -23.25
N GLN A 118 33.14 19.61 -22.19
CA GLN A 118 33.80 18.44 -21.62
C GLN A 118 32.80 17.47 -20.98
N GLU A 119 31.84 17.98 -20.22
CA GLU A 119 30.75 17.17 -19.63
C GLU A 119 29.89 16.55 -20.74
N THR A 120 29.48 17.33 -21.74
CA THR A 120 28.73 16.82 -22.90
C THR A 120 29.48 15.69 -23.61
N ARG A 121 30.80 15.82 -23.78
CA ARG A 121 31.63 14.76 -24.40
C ARG A 121 31.63 13.49 -23.56
N ALA A 122 31.79 13.61 -22.25
CA ALA A 122 31.77 12.47 -21.33
C ALA A 122 30.41 11.74 -21.35
N LEU A 123 29.30 12.47 -21.47
CA LEU A 123 27.96 11.89 -21.59
C LEU A 123 27.77 11.13 -22.90
N LEU A 124 28.43 11.57 -23.98
CA LEU A 124 28.30 10.98 -25.31
C LEU A 124 29.33 9.88 -25.60
N GLU A 125 30.46 9.85 -24.90
CA GLU A 125 31.54 8.87 -25.08
C GLU A 125 31.08 7.40 -25.03
N PRO A 126 30.17 6.96 -24.14
CA PRO A 126 29.67 5.59 -24.13
C PRO A 126 28.95 5.16 -25.42
N TRP A 127 28.44 6.14 -26.18
CA TRP A 127 27.64 5.91 -27.37
C TRP A 127 28.43 6.15 -28.66
N LEU A 128 29.24 7.21 -28.69
CA LEU A 128 29.96 7.68 -29.88
C LEU A 128 31.45 7.29 -29.87
N GLY A 129 31.96 6.79 -28.74
CA GLY A 129 33.36 6.48 -28.54
C GLY A 129 34.21 7.68 -28.12
N ALA A 130 35.46 7.40 -27.72
CA ALA A 130 36.41 8.40 -27.28
C ALA A 130 36.88 9.29 -28.46
N GLY A 131 37.00 10.59 -28.21
CA GLY A 131 37.58 11.53 -29.19
C GLY A 131 36.60 12.05 -30.26
N VAL A 132 35.29 11.95 -30.03
CA VAL A 132 34.31 12.58 -30.94
C VAL A 132 34.49 14.10 -30.94
N ASP A 133 34.51 14.68 -32.14
CA ASP A 133 34.52 16.13 -32.33
C ASP A 133 33.09 16.66 -32.19
N LEU A 134 32.84 17.35 -31.08
CA LEU A 134 31.54 17.96 -30.79
C LEU A 134 31.28 19.21 -31.61
N GLU A 135 32.32 19.86 -32.16
CA GLU A 135 32.15 21.08 -32.96
C GLU A 135 31.58 20.76 -34.35
N ALA A 136 31.93 19.59 -34.88
CA ALA A 136 31.42 19.06 -36.14
C ALA A 136 29.97 18.55 -36.04
N LEU A 137 29.46 18.32 -34.82
CA LEU A 137 28.10 17.85 -34.60
C LEU A 137 27.18 19.02 -34.20
N PRO A 138 25.94 19.07 -34.71
CA PRO A 138 24.95 20.02 -34.24
C PRO A 138 24.40 19.57 -32.88
N VAL A 139 25.23 19.57 -31.85
CA VAL A 139 24.82 19.27 -30.47
C VAL A 139 24.20 20.50 -29.83
N PRO A 140 23.02 20.39 -29.20
CA PRO A 140 22.45 21.48 -28.43
C PRO A 140 23.28 21.72 -27.16
N ARG A 141 23.22 22.94 -26.65
CA ARG A 141 23.86 23.30 -25.37
C ARG A 141 22.81 23.20 -24.27
N LEU A 142 23.16 22.56 -23.18
CA LEU A 142 22.24 22.26 -22.09
C LEU A 142 22.52 23.17 -20.91
N VAL A 143 21.45 23.67 -20.29
CA VAL A 143 21.49 24.33 -18.99
C VAL A 143 20.67 23.50 -18.02
N VAL A 144 21.32 23.09 -16.93
CA VAL A 144 20.71 22.32 -15.84
C VAL A 144 20.20 23.31 -14.79
N VAL A 145 18.92 23.21 -14.46
CA VAL A 145 18.26 24.02 -13.44
C VAL A 145 17.80 23.11 -12.32
N THR A 146 18.22 23.43 -11.09
CA THR A 146 17.75 22.74 -9.89
C THR A 146 16.61 23.52 -9.24
N VAL A 147 15.57 22.81 -8.82
CA VAL A 147 14.40 23.39 -8.16
C VAL A 147 14.53 23.18 -6.64
N SER A 148 14.52 24.28 -5.88
CA SER A 148 14.47 24.31 -4.42
C SER A 148 13.02 24.46 -3.95
N GLU A 149 12.62 23.68 -2.95
CA GLU A 149 11.32 23.84 -2.26
C GLU A 149 11.18 25.18 -1.53
#